data_AF-A0A3D2ILB5-F1
#
_entry.id   AF-A0A3D2ILB5-F1
#
_cell.length_a   1.000
_cell.length_b   1.000
_cell.length_c   1.000
_cell.angle_alpha   90.00
_cell.angle_beta   90.00
_cell.angle_gamma   90.00
#
_symmetry.space_group_name_H-M   'P 1'
#
loop_
_entity.id
_entity.type
_entity.pdbx_description
1 polymer ?
#
loop_
_entity_poly.entity_id
_entity_poly.type
_entity_poly.pdbx_seq_one_letter_code
_entity_poly.pdbx_strand_id
1 'polypeptide(L)'
;VDGELVSVGTAEEFRAASSINKTSALENCETSSVGRALGLLGLTNDAIASADEVQQAARNDSNKPVAISSLITIDGLQERFDHASHVEGLKAIVSEPDVRDFLLDLKGRDLQKFNAITQYYNDQQKTLTKGKNNGKN
;
A
#
# COMPACT_ATOMS: atom_id res chain seq x y z
N VAL A 1 -26.18 29.49 -12.47
CA VAL A 1 -25.78 30.76 -11.83
C VAL A 1 -26.74 31.81 -12.35
N ASP A 2 -27.35 32.59 -11.45
CA ASP A 2 -28.38 33.58 -11.81
C ASP A 2 -29.55 33.03 -12.65
N GLY A 3 -30.03 31.83 -12.30
CA GLY A 3 -31.14 31.16 -13.00
C GLY A 3 -30.72 30.29 -14.19
N GLU A 4 -29.46 30.32 -14.60
CA GLU A 4 -28.96 29.52 -15.72
C GLU A 4 -28.35 28.18 -15.27
N LEU A 5 -28.56 27.13 -16.07
CA LEU A 5 -27.93 25.82 -15.89
C LEU A 5 -26.45 25.91 -16.25
N VAL A 6 -25.57 25.62 -15.29
CA VAL A 6 -24.11 25.80 -15.45
C VAL A 6 -23.35 24.51 -15.70
N SER A 7 -23.84 23.38 -15.22
CA SER A 7 -23.28 22.05 -15.49
C SER A 7 -24.26 20.96 -15.10
N VAL A 8 -24.11 19.78 -15.69
CA VAL A 8 -24.87 18.57 -15.36
C VAL A 8 -23.89 17.43 -15.17
N GLY A 9 -24.03 16.68 -14.09
CA GLY A 9 -23.28 15.46 -13.84
C GLY A 9 -24.24 14.29 -13.68
N THR A 10 -24.25 13.37 -14.63
CA THR A 10 -25.06 12.15 -14.55
C THR A 10 -24.25 11.03 -13.90
N ALA A 11 -24.83 10.35 -12.92
CA ALA A 11 -24.28 9.12 -12.38
C ALA A 11 -25.34 8.01 -12.32
N GLU A 12 -24.88 6.77 -12.27
CA GLU A 12 -25.70 5.59 -12.07
C GLU A 12 -24.96 4.64 -11.12
N GLU A 13 -25.65 4.18 -10.08
CA GLU A 13 -25.11 3.26 -9.09
C GLU A 13 -25.96 2.00 -9.02
N PHE A 14 -25.34 0.86 -9.34
CA PHE A 14 -26.00 -0.44 -9.22
C PHE A 14 -25.99 -0.91 -7.77
N ARG A 15 -27.17 -1.17 -7.18
CA ARG A 15 -27.31 -1.71 -5.81
C ARG A 15 -26.54 -3.01 -5.58
N ALA A 16 -26.34 -3.79 -6.62
CA ALA A 16 -25.59 -5.05 -6.56
C ALA A 16 -24.06 -4.87 -6.67
N ALA A 17 -23.56 -3.68 -7.01
CA ALA A 17 -22.14 -3.48 -7.33
C ALA A 17 -21.21 -3.53 -6.11
N SER A 18 -21.69 -3.21 -4.89
CA SER A 18 -20.87 -3.26 -3.68
C SER A 18 -21.74 -3.46 -2.43
N SER A 19 -21.13 -3.92 -1.33
CA SER A 19 -21.79 -4.00 -0.02
C SER A 19 -22.32 -2.64 0.46
N ILE A 20 -21.65 -1.55 0.06
CA ILE A 20 -22.06 -0.17 0.35
C ILE A 20 -23.28 0.20 -0.50
N ASN A 21 -23.25 -0.06 -1.80
CA ASN A 21 -24.37 0.22 -2.70
C ASN A 21 -25.63 -0.61 -2.36
N LYS A 22 -25.50 -1.75 -1.67
CA LYS A 22 -26.66 -2.53 -1.19
C LYS A 22 -27.55 -1.71 -0.26
N THR A 23 -26.97 -0.80 0.53
CA THR A 23 -27.70 0.04 1.49
C THR A 23 -27.80 1.51 1.07
N SER A 24 -26.84 2.03 0.29
CA SER A 24 -26.73 3.47 -0.01
C SER A 24 -26.56 3.82 -1.50
N ALA A 25 -26.99 2.97 -2.45
CA ALA A 25 -26.81 3.26 -3.89
C ALA A 25 -27.44 4.59 -4.35
N LEU A 26 -28.57 5.00 -3.78
CA LEU A 26 -29.23 6.25 -4.20
C LEU A 26 -28.41 7.48 -3.77
N GLU A 27 -27.94 7.49 -2.52
CA GLU A 27 -27.12 8.56 -1.94
C GLU A 27 -25.74 8.63 -2.61
N ASN A 28 -25.17 7.46 -2.95
CA ASN A 28 -23.95 7.37 -3.73
C ASN A 28 -24.15 7.93 -5.14
N CYS A 29 -25.29 7.65 -5.78
CA CYS A 29 -25.62 8.16 -7.10
C CYS A 29 -25.77 9.68 -7.12
N GLU A 30 -26.40 10.23 -6.08
CA GLU A 30 -26.54 11.67 -5.89
C GLU A 30 -25.16 12.33 -5.71
N THR A 31 -24.34 11.80 -4.81
CA THR A 31 -22.99 12.33 -4.54
C THR A 31 -22.11 12.27 -5.80
N SER A 32 -22.17 11.17 -6.55
CA SER A 32 -21.48 11.00 -7.84
C SER A 32 -21.98 11.99 -8.90
N SER A 33 -23.28 12.24 -8.97
CA SER A 33 -23.89 13.20 -9.91
C SER A 33 -23.45 14.63 -9.60
N VAL A 34 -23.46 15.01 -8.32
CA VAL A 34 -23.00 16.32 -7.84
C VAL A 34 -21.51 16.49 -8.07
N GLY A 35 -20.68 15.50 -7.73
CA GLY A 35 -19.23 15.56 -7.97
C GLY A 35 -18.88 15.76 -9.45
N ARG A 36 -19.58 15.05 -10.35
CA ARG A 36 -19.41 15.26 -11.80
C ARG A 36 -19.84 16.64 -12.26
N ALA A 37 -20.98 17.15 -11.76
CA ALA A 37 -21.44 18.49 -12.09
C ALA A 37 -20.45 19.57 -11.62
N LEU A 38 -19.89 19.43 -10.41
CA LEU A 38 -18.91 20.37 -9.85
C LEU A 38 -17.57 20.32 -10.58
N GLY A 39 -17.08 19.14 -10.94
CA GLY A 39 -15.84 19.02 -11.71
C GLY A 39 -15.98 19.51 -13.15
N LEU A 40 -17.15 19.31 -13.79
CA LEU A 40 -17.44 19.86 -15.12
C LEU A 40 -17.56 21.39 -15.09
N LEU A 41 -17.95 21.96 -13.94
CA LEU A 41 -17.96 23.40 -13.69
C LEU A 41 -16.55 23.97 -13.40
N GLY A 42 -15.52 23.13 -13.33
CA GLY A 42 -14.14 23.54 -13.08
C GLY A 42 -13.89 24.05 -11.65
N LEU A 43 -14.79 23.75 -10.71
CA LEU A 43 -14.65 24.13 -9.29
C LEU A 43 -13.80 23.15 -8.48
N THR A 44 -13.33 22.09 -9.12
CA THR A 44 -12.36 21.14 -8.57
C THR A 44 -11.19 21.04 -9.54
N ASN A 45 -9.95 21.27 -9.07
CA ASN A 45 -8.73 21.19 -9.89
C ASN A 45 -8.28 19.75 -10.16
N ASP A 46 -8.90 18.76 -9.53
CA ASP A 46 -8.67 17.36 -9.82
C ASP A 46 -9.68 16.92 -10.87
N ALA A 47 -9.17 16.52 -12.03
CA ALA A 47 -9.93 15.91 -13.11
C ALA A 47 -10.86 14.84 -12.52
N ILE A 48 -12.15 14.95 -12.83
CA ILE A 48 -13.27 14.07 -12.44
C ILE A 48 -12.79 12.65 -12.12
N ALA A 49 -12.50 12.37 -10.84
CA ALA A 49 -12.25 11.00 -10.40
C ALA A 49 -13.62 10.32 -10.31
N SER A 50 -13.94 9.54 -11.34
CA SER A 50 -15.22 8.84 -11.48
C SER A 50 -15.47 7.94 -10.26
N ALA A 51 -16.72 7.62 -9.90
CA ALA A 51 -17.00 6.59 -8.88
C ALA A 51 -16.29 5.26 -9.21
N ASP A 52 -15.96 5.03 -10.48
CA ASP A 52 -15.08 3.96 -10.95
C ASP A 52 -13.61 4.14 -10.55
N GLU A 53 -13.03 5.33 -10.44
CA GLU A 53 -11.66 5.54 -9.94
C GLU A 53 -11.56 5.45 -8.42
N VAL A 54 -12.62 5.80 -7.69
CA VAL A 54 -12.69 5.50 -6.24
C VAL A 54 -13.01 4.02 -6.02
N GLN A 55 -13.82 3.38 -6.86
CA GLN A 55 -13.96 1.92 -6.86
C GLN A 55 -12.70 1.23 -7.37
N GLN A 56 -11.89 1.83 -8.23
CA GLN A 56 -10.59 1.29 -8.64
C GLN A 56 -9.55 1.55 -7.55
N ALA A 57 -9.63 2.64 -6.78
CA ALA A 57 -8.87 2.81 -5.54
C ALA A 57 -9.30 1.78 -4.47
N ALA A 58 -10.61 1.56 -4.29
CA ALA A 58 -11.14 0.54 -3.38
C ALA A 58 -10.95 -0.91 -3.89
N ARG A 59 -10.85 -1.13 -5.20
CA ARG A 59 -10.48 -2.41 -5.84
C ARG A 59 -8.97 -2.63 -5.89
N ASN A 60 -8.18 -1.56 -5.91
CA ASN A 60 -6.75 -1.60 -5.66
C ASN A 60 -6.45 -1.87 -4.17
N ASP A 61 -7.41 -1.59 -3.28
CA ASP A 61 -7.39 -2.05 -1.88
C ASP A 61 -7.92 -3.48 -1.69
N SER A 62 -8.54 -4.10 -2.70
CA SER A 62 -9.11 -5.45 -2.58
C SER A 62 -8.49 -6.51 -3.50
N ASN A 63 -7.38 -6.21 -4.19
CA ASN A 63 -6.51 -7.24 -4.75
C ASN A 63 -5.01 -6.91 -4.78
N LYS A 64 -4.50 -6.30 -3.71
CA LYS A 64 -3.31 -6.83 -3.06
C LYS A 64 -3.71 -7.18 -1.64
N PRO A 65 -3.21 -8.27 -1.05
CA PRO A 65 -3.19 -8.34 0.39
C PRO A 65 -2.38 -7.12 0.86
N VAL A 66 -3.06 -6.08 1.36
CA VAL A 66 -2.50 -5.21 2.40
C VAL A 66 -2.49 -6.07 3.68
N ALA A 67 -1.77 -7.18 3.62
CA ALA A 67 -1.47 -8.02 4.75
C ALA A 67 -0.27 -7.36 5.42
N ILE A 68 -0.51 -6.49 6.39
CA ILE A 68 0.43 -6.19 7.50
C ILE A 68 1.83 -5.68 7.06
N SER A 69 2.09 -5.42 5.78
CA SER A 69 3.36 -4.86 5.29
C SER A 69 3.48 -3.37 5.62
N SER A 70 2.40 -2.74 6.10
CA SER A 70 2.37 -1.34 6.55
C SER A 70 3.01 -1.09 7.92
N LEU A 71 3.41 -2.14 8.66
CA LEU A 71 4.19 -1.99 9.91
C LEU A 71 5.68 -2.27 9.74
N ILE A 72 6.08 -2.92 8.64
CA ILE A 72 7.49 -3.26 8.39
C ILE A 72 8.07 -2.15 7.52
N THR A 73 8.89 -1.30 8.13
CA THR A 73 9.71 -0.31 7.43
C THR A 73 11.10 -0.87 7.17
N ILE A 74 11.84 -0.26 6.24
CA ILE A 74 13.25 -0.60 6.02
C ILE A 74 14.05 -0.39 7.30
N ASP A 75 13.82 0.74 7.97
CA ASP A 75 14.50 1.09 9.23
C ASP A 75 14.17 0.06 10.32
N GLY A 76 12.90 -0.32 10.47
CA GLY A 76 12.49 -1.34 11.44
C GLY A 76 13.08 -2.72 11.12
N LEU A 77 13.22 -3.07 9.84
CA LEU A 77 13.87 -4.31 9.45
C LEU A 77 15.39 -4.29 9.72
N GLN A 78 16.04 -3.13 9.55
CA GLN A 78 17.45 -2.94 9.92
C GLN A 78 17.67 -3.08 11.42
N GLU A 79 16.83 -2.44 12.27
CA GLU A 79 16.90 -2.60 13.73
C GLU A 79 16.75 -4.06 14.16
N ARG A 80 15.83 -4.80 13.53
CA ARG A 80 15.65 -6.23 13.80
C ARG A 80 16.88 -7.04 13.42
N PHE A 81 17.57 -6.69 12.33
CA PHE A 81 18.83 -7.33 11.98
C PHE A 81 19.95 -7.00 12.98
N ASP A 82 20.01 -5.77 13.50
CA ASP A 82 20.99 -5.38 14.52
C ASP A 82 20.77 -6.08 15.86
N HIS A 83 19.52 -6.36 16.20
CA HIS A 83 19.17 -7.08 17.43
C HIS A 83 19.38 -8.59 17.32
N ALA A 84 19.60 -9.13 16.11
CA ALA A 84 19.83 -10.55 15.93
C ALA A 84 21.20 -10.97 16.49
N SER A 85 21.21 -11.78 17.55
CA SER A 85 22.45 -12.19 18.22
C SER A 85 23.18 -13.36 17.53
N HIS A 86 22.57 -13.98 16.52
CA HIS A 86 23.12 -15.13 15.82
C HIS A 86 22.51 -15.27 14.42
N VAL A 87 23.23 -15.97 13.53
CA VAL A 87 22.87 -16.10 12.11
C VAL A 87 21.49 -16.76 11.92
N GLU A 88 21.09 -17.70 12.78
CA GLU A 88 19.75 -18.30 12.70
C GLU A 88 18.63 -17.31 13.03
N GLY A 89 18.88 -16.32 13.89
CA GLY A 89 17.94 -15.24 14.18
C GLY A 89 17.74 -14.33 12.97
N LEU A 90 18.82 -13.99 12.24
CA LEU A 90 18.73 -13.26 10.98
C LEU A 90 17.91 -14.03 9.93
N LYS A 91 18.18 -15.33 9.79
CA LYS A 91 17.43 -16.19 8.86
C LYS A 91 15.95 -16.30 9.25
N ALA A 92 15.65 -16.37 10.54
CA ALA A 92 14.28 -16.41 11.04
C ALA A 92 13.52 -15.13 10.67
N ILE A 93 14.13 -13.95 10.87
CA ILE A 93 13.54 -12.65 10.52
C ILE A 93 13.16 -12.59 9.03
N VAL A 94 14.06 -12.96 8.11
CA VAL A 94 13.75 -12.93 6.67
C VAL A 94 12.83 -14.06 6.21
N SER A 95 12.65 -15.10 7.03
CA SER A 95 11.75 -16.22 6.75
C SER A 95 10.33 -15.98 7.26
N GLU A 96 10.10 -14.93 8.04
CA GLU A 96 8.76 -14.54 8.47
C GLU A 96 7.88 -14.23 7.24
N PRO A 97 6.62 -14.70 7.21
CA PRO A 97 5.72 -14.49 6.08
C PRO A 97 5.60 -13.01 5.71
N ASP A 98 5.40 -12.15 6.71
CA ASP A 98 5.18 -10.72 6.52
C ASP A 98 6.46 -10.00 6.00
N VAL A 99 7.63 -10.39 6.51
CA VAL A 99 8.92 -9.84 6.05
C VAL A 99 9.23 -10.31 4.64
N ARG A 100 8.95 -11.58 4.33
CA ARG A 100 9.14 -12.14 3.01
C ARG A 100 8.25 -11.44 1.98
N ASP A 101 6.98 -11.23 2.30
CA ASP A 101 6.04 -10.52 1.44
C ASP A 101 6.45 -9.05 1.27
N PHE A 102 6.90 -8.40 2.34
CA PHE A 102 7.49 -7.06 2.27
C PHE A 102 8.71 -7.00 1.35
N LEU A 103 9.65 -7.94 1.45
CA LEU A 103 10.85 -7.99 0.60
C LEU A 103 10.51 -8.25 -0.88
N LEU A 104 9.54 -9.12 -1.15
CA LEU A 104 9.05 -9.39 -2.51
C LEU A 104 8.39 -8.15 -3.13
N ASP A 105 7.57 -7.45 -2.35
CA ASP A 105 6.92 -6.22 -2.80
C ASP A 105 7.93 -5.06 -2.95
N LEU A 106 8.92 -4.96 -2.04
CA LEU A 106 10.03 -4.00 -2.14
C LEU A 106 10.87 -4.24 -3.40
N LYS A 107 11.14 -5.51 -3.75
CA LYS A 107 11.84 -5.87 -4.99
C LYS A 107 11.09 -5.41 -6.25
N GLY A 108 9.76 -5.46 -6.22
CA GLY A 108 8.90 -5.01 -7.31
C GLY A 108 8.75 -3.49 -7.42
N ARG A 109 8.78 -2.77 -6.29
CA ARG A 109 8.61 -1.31 -6.23
C ARG A 109 9.91 -0.52 -6.35
N ASP A 110 10.95 -0.93 -5.63
CA ASP A 110 12.20 -0.18 -5.49
C ASP A 110 13.40 -1.15 -5.36
N LEU A 111 13.96 -1.52 -6.51
CA LEU A 111 15.07 -2.46 -6.60
C LEU A 111 16.34 -1.95 -5.89
N GLN A 112 16.55 -0.63 -5.81
CA GLN A 112 17.71 -0.06 -5.14
C GLN A 112 17.64 -0.31 -3.64
N LYS A 113 16.48 -0.04 -3.03
CA LYS A 113 16.25 -0.30 -1.61
C LYS A 113 16.29 -1.79 -1.28
N PHE A 114 15.74 -2.63 -2.16
CA PHE A 114 15.84 -4.09 -2.02
C PHE A 114 17.29 -4.58 -2.01
N ASN A 115 18.12 -4.07 -2.92
CA ASN A 115 19.54 -4.42 -2.96
C ASN A 115 20.28 -3.93 -1.72
N ALA A 116 19.99 -2.71 -1.25
CA ALA A 116 20.59 -2.14 -0.05
C ALA A 116 20.29 -2.97 1.21
N ILE A 117 19.02 -3.35 1.43
CA ILE A 117 18.63 -4.16 2.59
C ILE A 117 19.19 -5.59 2.50
N THR A 118 19.29 -6.15 1.29
CA THR A 118 19.92 -7.46 1.05
C THR A 118 21.42 -7.42 1.35
N GLN A 119 22.11 -6.34 0.96
CA GLN A 119 23.52 -6.14 1.32
C GLN A 119 23.69 -6.01 2.83
N TYR A 120 22.83 -5.22 3.49
CA TYR A 120 22.83 -5.07 4.94
C TYR A 120 22.70 -6.41 5.67
N TYR A 121 21.74 -7.23 5.27
CA TYR A 121 21.56 -8.59 5.79
C TYR A 121 22.83 -9.45 5.62
N ASN A 122 23.46 -9.44 4.43
CA ASN A 122 24.68 -10.21 4.18
C ASN A 122 25.85 -9.74 5.03
N ASP A 123 25.96 -8.44 5.29
CA ASP A 123 27.02 -7.90 6.13
C ASP A 123 26.80 -8.26 7.60
N GLN A 124 25.56 -8.20 8.11
CA GLN A 124 25.21 -8.68 9.45
C GLN A 124 25.43 -10.19 9.62
N GLN A 125 25.22 -10.99 8.57
CA GLN A 125 25.59 -12.41 8.61
C GLN A 125 27.11 -12.60 8.76
N LYS A 126 27.93 -11.82 8.06
CA LYS A 126 29.40 -11.91 8.14
C LYS A 126 29.92 -11.48 9.51
N THR A 127 29.37 -10.42 10.11
CA THR A 127 29.78 -9.95 11.45
C THR A 127 29.51 -11.03 12.50
N LEU A 128 28.31 -11.63 12.50
CA LEU A 128 27.93 -12.70 13.42
C LEU A 128 28.70 -14.01 13.18
N THR A 129 29.06 -14.31 11.93
CA THR A 129 29.88 -15.48 11.59
C THR A 129 31.35 -15.30 12.04
N LYS A 130 31.90 -14.09 11.92
CA LYS A 130 33.25 -13.76 12.42
C LYS A 130 33.33 -13.77 13.95
N GLY A 131 32.30 -13.31 14.66
CA GLY A 131 32.24 -13.34 16.13
C GLY A 131 32.37 -14.74 16.73
N LYS A 132 31.94 -15.78 16.01
CA LYS A 132 32.06 -17.19 16.42
C LYS A 132 33.51 -17.70 16.52
N ASN A 133 34.44 -17.07 15.79
CA ASN A 133 35.86 -17.47 15.78
C ASN A 133 36.73 -16.72 16.81
N ASN A 134 36.24 -15.63 17.42
CA ASN A 134 36.98 -14.87 18.43
C ASN A 134 36.59 -15.20 19.88
N GLY A 135 35.62 -16.09 20.11
CA GLY A 135 35.20 -16.55 21.45
C GLY A 135 35.84 -17.87 21.90
N LYS A 136 36.85 -18.37 21.17
CA LYS A 136 37.68 -19.51 21.57
C LYS A 136 39.14 -19.08 21.61
N ASN A 137 39.51 -18.34 22.65
CA ASN A 137 40.87 -18.29 23.20
C ASN A 137 40.76 -18.23 24.71
#